data_AF-A0A1V4AP53-F1
#
_entry.id   AF-A0A1V4AP53-F1
#
_cell.length_a   1.000
_cell.length_b   1.000
_cell.length_c   1.000
_cell.angle_alpha   90.00
_cell.angle_beta   90.00
_cell.angle_gamma   90.00
#
_symmetry.space_group_name_H-M   'P 1'
#
loop_
_entity.id
_entity.type
_entity.pdbx_description
1 polymer ?
#
loop_
_entity_poly.entity_id
_entity_poly.type
_entity_poly.pdbx_seq_one_letter_code
_entity_poly.pdbx_strand_id
1 'polypeptide(L)'
;MVRCAIKALGGLDKIVSRGDRIIIKPNIAWNQRPEFAANTNPYVVAALVELCGEAGAGRVKVMDHTCSTNPEPSYRNSGIASAAQQAGAEVSFLNRNRFRDFPISD
;
A
#
# COMPACT_ATOMS: atom_id res chain seq x y z
N MET A 1 -11.55 -13.09 2.89
CA MET A 1 -10.32 -13.74 2.38
C MET A 1 -9.05 -13.18 3.01
N VAL A 2 -8.72 -11.88 2.84
CA VAL A 2 -7.46 -11.30 3.35
C VAL A 2 -7.25 -11.51 4.86
N ARG A 3 -8.26 -11.22 5.67
CA ARG A 3 -8.22 -11.43 7.13
C ARG A 3 -7.89 -12.88 7.51
N CYS A 4 -8.49 -13.85 6.82
CA CYS A 4 -8.20 -15.28 7.03
C CYS A 4 -6.76 -15.63 6.64
N ALA A 5 -6.27 -15.11 5.52
CA ALA A 5 -4.89 -15.32 5.08
C ALA A 5 -3.88 -14.73 6.07
N ILE A 6 -4.09 -13.49 6.52
CA ILE A 6 -3.23 -12.85 7.53
C ILE A 6 -3.27 -13.60 8.86
N LYS A 7 -4.45 -14.07 9.29
CA LYS A 7 -4.58 -14.92 10.49
C LYS A 7 -3.82 -16.23 10.34
N ALA A 8 -3.87 -16.87 9.17
CA ALA A 8 -3.11 -18.09 8.90
C ALA A 8 -1.59 -17.87 8.91
N LEU A 9 -1.14 -16.66 8.58
CA LEU A 9 0.27 -16.24 8.70
C LEU A 9 0.68 -15.85 10.13
N GLY A 10 -0.23 -15.94 11.11
CA GLY A 10 0.04 -15.68 12.52
C GLY A 10 -0.52 -14.36 13.06
N GLY A 11 -1.19 -13.56 12.22
CA GLY A 11 -1.78 -12.28 12.63
C GLY A 11 -0.86 -11.09 12.40
N LEU A 12 -1.46 -9.91 12.17
CA LEU A 12 -0.71 -8.68 11.91
C LEU A 12 -0.12 -8.09 13.19
N ASP A 13 -0.70 -8.42 14.35
CA ASP A 13 -0.25 -8.03 15.70
C ASP A 13 1.14 -8.55 16.06
N LYS A 14 1.68 -9.51 15.29
CA LYS A 14 3.05 -10.00 15.43
C LYS A 14 4.11 -9.05 14.85
N ILE A 15 3.71 -8.17 13.93
CA ILE A 15 4.62 -7.29 13.19
C ILE A 15 4.21 -5.82 13.25
N VAL A 16 3.00 -5.51 13.74
CA VAL A 16 2.52 -4.15 13.95
C VAL A 16 2.33 -3.94 15.45
N SER A 17 3.00 -2.91 15.98
CA SER A 17 2.87 -2.45 17.35
C SER A 17 2.03 -1.18 17.44
N ARG A 18 1.50 -0.91 18.64
CA ARG A 18 0.71 0.29 18.90
C ARG A 18 1.56 1.55 18.63
N GLY A 19 1.05 2.44 17.78
CA GLY A 19 1.71 3.69 17.41
C GLY A 19 2.65 3.59 16.21
N ASP A 20 2.83 2.40 15.63
CA ASP A 20 3.73 2.23 14.47
C ASP A 20 3.30 3.07 13.27
N ARG A 21 4.30 3.48 12.50
CA ARG A 21 4.13 4.17 11.22
C ARG A 21 4.38 3.18 10.09
N ILE A 22 3.31 2.68 9.50
CA ILE A 22 3.35 1.59 8.53
C ILE A 22 3.31 2.16 7.10
N ILE A 23 4.14 1.60 6.23
CA ILE A 23 4.02 1.76 4.77
C ILE A 23 3.56 0.44 4.18
N ILE A 24 2.45 0.47 3.45
CA ILE A 24 2.02 -0.63 2.60
C ILE A 24 2.44 -0.28 1.17
N LYS A 25 3.25 -1.16 0.55
CA LYS A 25 3.75 -0.99 -0.82
C LYS A 25 3.08 -1.99 -1.78
N PRO A 26 1.83 -1.73 -2.24
CA PRO A 26 1.20 -2.59 -3.23
C PRO A 26 1.90 -2.46 -4.59
N ASN A 27 1.48 -3.26 -5.58
CA ASN A 27 1.80 -3.01 -6.97
C ASN A 27 0.76 -2.05 -7.57
N ILE A 28 1.19 -0.84 -7.96
CA ILE A 28 0.41 0.21 -8.64
C ILE A 28 1.14 0.65 -9.92
N ALA A 29 1.88 -0.27 -10.56
CA ALA A 29 2.77 0.06 -11.67
C ALA A 29 2.05 0.63 -12.90
N TRP A 30 0.82 0.16 -13.17
CA TRP A 30 0.16 0.34 -14.46
C TRP A 30 -1.06 1.24 -14.40
N ASN A 31 -1.24 2.07 -15.43
CA ASN A 31 -2.47 2.85 -15.63
C ASN A 31 -3.58 1.96 -16.19
N GLN A 32 -4.08 1.05 -15.36
CA GLN A 32 -5.08 0.05 -15.72
C GLN A 32 -6.17 -0.03 -14.66
N ARG A 33 -7.39 -0.33 -15.12
CA ARG A 33 -8.53 -0.53 -14.24
C ARG A 33 -8.45 -1.88 -13.51
N PRO A 34 -9.13 -2.06 -12.36
CA PRO A 34 -9.07 -3.29 -11.57
C PRO A 34 -9.44 -4.56 -12.34
N GLU A 35 -10.34 -4.46 -13.33
CA GLU A 35 -10.85 -5.61 -14.09
C GLU A 35 -9.77 -6.29 -14.94
N PHE A 36 -8.68 -5.59 -15.24
CA PHE A 36 -7.54 -6.14 -15.98
C PHE A 36 -6.51 -6.84 -15.10
N ALA A 37 -6.65 -6.78 -13.77
CA ALA A 37 -5.76 -7.43 -12.80
C ALA A 37 -4.25 -7.15 -12.98
N ALA A 38 -3.87 -6.02 -13.59
CA ALA A 38 -2.47 -5.62 -13.78
C ALA A 38 -1.80 -5.12 -12.49
N ASN A 39 -2.59 -4.64 -11.54
CA ASN A 39 -2.16 -4.10 -10.25
C ASN A 39 -2.72 -4.95 -9.10
N THR A 40 -2.25 -4.73 -7.87
CA THR A 40 -2.86 -5.34 -6.69
C THR A 40 -4.33 -4.96 -6.60
N ASN A 41 -5.21 -5.90 -6.25
CA ASN A 41 -6.63 -5.61 -6.12
C ASN A 41 -6.88 -4.55 -5.01
N PRO A 42 -7.67 -3.50 -5.27
CA PRO A 42 -7.89 -2.40 -4.32
C PRO A 42 -8.50 -2.87 -2.98
N TYR A 43 -9.37 -3.89 -2.99
CA TYR A 43 -9.97 -4.43 -1.76
C TYR A 43 -8.96 -5.16 -0.88
N VAL A 44 -7.91 -5.73 -1.48
CA VAL A 44 -6.81 -6.33 -0.70
C VAL A 44 -6.04 -5.25 0.05
N VAL A 45 -5.75 -4.13 -0.62
CA VAL A 45 -5.05 -3.01 0.00
C VAL A 45 -5.89 -2.39 1.12
N ALA A 46 -7.19 -2.13 0.88
CA ALA A 46 -8.09 -1.61 1.91
C ALA A 46 -8.16 -2.51 3.15
N ALA A 47 -8.33 -3.82 2.96
CA ALA A 47 -8.38 -4.78 4.07
C ALA A 47 -7.07 -4.81 4.88
N LEU A 48 -5.90 -4.63 4.24
CA LEU A 48 -4.63 -4.53 4.94
C LEU A 48 -4.51 -3.22 5.74
N VAL A 49 -5.00 -2.10 5.19
CA VAL A 49 -5.03 -0.82 5.90
C VAL A 49 -5.86 -0.93 7.18
N GLU A 50 -7.07 -1.49 7.08
CA GLU A 50 -7.94 -1.73 8.24
C GLU A 50 -7.25 -2.60 9.30
N LEU A 51 -6.65 -3.72 8.88
CA LEU A 51 -5.95 -4.64 9.77
C LEU A 51 -4.76 -3.97 10.48
N CYS A 52 -4.03 -3.09 9.81
CA CYS A 52 -2.98 -2.29 10.44
C CYS A 52 -3.56 -1.36 11.52
N GLY A 53 -4.68 -0.70 11.23
CA GLY A 53 -5.38 0.17 12.19
C GLY A 53 -5.88 -0.60 13.41
N GLU A 54 -6.49 -1.77 13.20
CA GLU A 54 -6.95 -2.67 14.25
C GLU A 54 -5.80 -3.19 15.12
N ALA A 55 -4.63 -3.46 14.53
CA ALA A 55 -3.41 -3.81 15.26
C ALA A 55 -2.79 -2.63 16.04
N GLY A 56 -3.35 -1.42 15.89
CA GLY A 56 -2.96 -0.24 16.66
C GLY A 56 -1.94 0.66 15.96
N ALA A 57 -1.72 0.52 14.65
CA ALA A 57 -0.86 1.43 13.90
C ALA A 57 -1.29 2.88 14.13
N GLY A 58 -0.33 3.76 14.43
CA GLY A 58 -0.59 5.19 14.61
C GLY A 58 -0.80 5.91 13.29
N ARG A 59 -0.21 5.38 12.20
CA ARG A 59 -0.37 5.92 10.85
C ARG A 59 -0.12 4.82 9.82
N VAL A 60 -0.98 4.75 8.81
CA VAL A 60 -0.80 3.85 7.66
C VAL A 60 -0.69 4.68 6.40
N LYS A 61 0.32 4.37 5.58
CA LYS A 61 0.58 5.04 4.31
C LYS A 61 0.66 4.05 3.18
N VAL A 62 0.00 4.33 2.06
CA VAL A 62 0.07 3.53 0.84
C VAL A 62 0.84 4.30 -0.23
N MET A 63 1.89 3.67 -0.77
CA MET A 63 2.69 4.23 -1.86
C MET A 63 3.46 3.15 -2.61
N ASP A 64 3.75 3.43 -3.87
CA ASP A 64 4.48 2.57 -4.80
C ASP A 64 5.26 3.40 -5.84
N HIS A 65 6.26 2.78 -6.46
CA HIS A 65 7.04 3.35 -7.57
C HIS A 65 6.48 2.87 -8.91
N THR A 66 5.75 3.74 -9.59
CA THR A 66 5.09 3.39 -10.85
C THR A 66 6.08 3.31 -12.01
N CYS A 67 5.71 2.58 -13.07
CA CYS A 67 6.50 2.56 -14.32
C CYS A 67 6.40 3.86 -15.12
N SER A 68 5.35 4.66 -14.89
CA SER A 68 5.15 5.96 -15.54
C SER A 68 5.86 7.08 -14.78
N THR A 69 6.36 8.11 -15.50
CA THR A 69 6.85 9.36 -14.90
C THR A 69 5.74 10.13 -14.18
N ASN A 70 4.50 10.07 -14.70
CA ASN A 70 3.32 10.57 -14.00
C ASN A 70 2.60 9.40 -13.29
N PRO A 71 2.70 9.28 -11.95
CA PRO A 71 2.11 8.17 -11.21
C PRO A 71 0.60 8.29 -11.02
N GLU A 72 0.03 9.50 -11.07
CA GLU A 72 -1.35 9.77 -10.67
C GLU A 72 -2.39 8.88 -11.39
N PRO A 73 -2.32 8.67 -12.72
CA PRO A 73 -3.28 7.81 -13.41
C PRO A 73 -3.28 6.36 -12.90
N SER A 74 -2.12 5.79 -12.59
CA SER A 74 -2.04 4.42 -12.04
C SER A 74 -2.71 4.32 -10.67
N TYR A 75 -2.53 5.31 -9.81
CA TYR A 75 -3.17 5.35 -8.49
C TYR A 75 -4.68 5.54 -8.57
N ARG A 76 -5.13 6.43 -9.46
CA ARG A 76 -6.55 6.77 -9.64
C ARG A 76 -7.30 5.63 -10.33
N ASN A 77 -6.82 5.18 -11.48
CA ASN A 77 -7.56 4.24 -12.32
C ASN A 77 -7.50 2.80 -11.80
N SER A 78 -6.47 2.42 -11.03
CA SER A 78 -6.45 1.13 -10.31
C SER A 78 -7.44 1.07 -9.15
N GLY A 79 -8.04 2.20 -8.76
CA GLY A 79 -8.92 2.31 -7.59
C GLY A 79 -8.21 2.16 -6.24
N ILE A 80 -6.92 1.84 -6.22
CA ILE A 80 -6.17 1.57 -4.98
C ILE A 80 -6.10 2.81 -4.10
N ALA A 81 -5.88 3.99 -4.69
CA ALA A 81 -5.80 5.23 -3.91
C ALA A 81 -7.11 5.50 -3.16
N SER A 82 -8.25 5.41 -3.87
CA SER A 82 -9.57 5.65 -3.27
C SER A 82 -9.88 4.63 -2.18
N ALA A 83 -9.66 3.34 -2.44
CA ALA A 83 -9.92 2.27 -1.48
C ALA A 83 -9.04 2.40 -0.22
N ALA A 84 -7.76 2.73 -0.39
CA ALA A 84 -6.84 2.94 0.73
C ALA A 84 -7.23 4.16 1.58
N GLN A 85 -7.59 5.28 0.94
CA GLN A 85 -8.03 6.49 1.65
C GLN A 85 -9.32 6.27 2.43
N GLN A 86 -10.29 5.58 1.83
CA GLN A 86 -11.55 5.24 2.53
C GLN A 86 -11.31 4.32 3.74
N ALA A 87 -10.32 3.44 3.67
CA ALA A 87 -9.89 2.61 4.80
C ALA A 87 -9.06 3.37 5.86
N GLY A 88 -8.77 4.65 5.66
CA GLY A 88 -8.05 5.51 6.62
C GLY A 88 -6.55 5.63 6.39
N ALA A 89 -6.03 5.15 5.26
CA ALA A 89 -4.63 5.37 4.90
C ALA A 89 -4.41 6.75 4.27
N GLU A 90 -3.20 7.27 4.46
CA GLU A 90 -2.69 8.33 3.60
C GLU A 90 -2.14 7.74 2.31
N VAL A 91 -2.38 8.41 1.19
CA VAL A 91 -1.81 8.03 -0.11
C VAL A 91 -0.89 9.13 -0.58
N SER A 92 0.31 8.77 -1.01
CA SER A 92 1.24 9.72 -1.62
C SER A 92 2.07 9.09 -2.71
N PHE A 93 2.51 9.89 -3.66
CA PHE A 93 3.48 9.46 -4.67
C PHE A 93 4.91 9.54 -4.14
N LEU A 94 5.79 8.74 -4.74
CA LEU A 94 7.22 8.87 -4.52
C LEU A 94 7.73 10.17 -5.14
N ASN A 95 8.33 11.01 -4.30
CA ASN A 95 8.98 12.24 -4.74
C ASN A 95 10.44 11.94 -5.05
N ARG A 96 10.82 12.02 -6.34
CA ARG A 96 12.19 11.76 -6.80
C ARG A 96 13.24 12.67 -6.14
N ASN A 97 12.88 13.89 -5.74
CA ASN A 97 13.78 14.80 -5.02
C ASN A 97 14.16 14.29 -3.61
N ARG A 98 13.49 13.25 -3.11
CA ARG A 98 13.80 12.62 -1.83
C ARG A 98 14.62 11.34 -1.99
N PHE A 99 14.94 10.94 -3.20
CA PHE A 99 15.72 9.74 -3.45
C PHE A 99 17.17 10.02 -3.11
N ARG A 100 17.87 9.00 -2.64
CA ARG A 100 19.29 9.06 -2.32
C ARG A 100 19.94 7.85 -2.95
N ASP A 101 21.09 8.06 -3.56
CA ASP A 101 21.92 6.95 -3.98
C ASP A 101 22.39 6.20 -2.73
N PHE A 102 22.25 4.88 -2.77
CA PHE A 102 22.65 4.01 -1.68
C PHE A 102 23.57 2.93 -2.25
N PRO A 103 24.85 2.87 -1.83
CA PRO A 103 25.76 1.83 -2.29
C PRO A 103 25.28 0.49 -1.73
N ILE A 104 25.08 -0.49 -2.61
CA ILE A 104 24.86 -1.88 -2.23
C ILE A 104 26.23 -2.54 -2.26
N SER A 105 26.72 -2.98 -1.11
CA SER A 105 27.94 -3.79 -1.04
C SER A 105 27.67 -5.17 -1.64
N ASP A 106 28.63 -5.67 -2.41
CA ASP A 106 28.65 -7.05 -2.93
C ASP A 106 28.70 -8.09 -1.78
#